data_AF-A0A814P341-F1
#
_entry.id   AF-A0A814P341-F1
#
_cell.length_a   1.000
_cell.length_b   1.000
_cell.length_c   1.000
_cell.angle_alpha   90.00
_cell.angle_beta   90.00
_cell.angle_gamma   90.00
#
_symmetry.space_group_name_H-M   'P 1'
#
loop_
_entity.id
_entity.type
_entity.pdbx_description
1 polymer ?
#
loop_
_entity_poly.entity_id
_entity_poly.type
_entity_poly.pdbx_seq_one_letter_code
_entity_poly.pdbx_strand_id
1 'polypeptide(L)'
;MSVLCSPVNCQLEVQATACINYNGEIVHNISADMLEDIKTLGKGRYGTVTLVQIAKYPHIRMAAKRMTLETDASNRAPVITDLRTMKAVGSEGYPYITKFYAALIDTVSELVICMEALDTSVDKLYRTIHQSKELELLRSKENKFKHLLNLLLYRLVHNIVHALDFLKQKQIIHRDVKPQNILEKNPQLRPQSYNEILQISIIHSESVEPTAEEIDFITEVISFI
;
A
#
# COMPACT_ATOMS: atom_id res chain seq x y z
N MET A 1 -4.16 1.32 47.70
CA MET A 1 -3.47 2.51 47.15
C MET A 1 -2.08 2.05 46.73
N SER A 2 -1.63 2.06 45.48
CA SER A 2 -2.09 2.65 44.23
C SER A 2 -1.44 1.83 43.10
N VAL A 3 -2.24 1.40 42.13
CA VAL A 3 -1.78 0.75 40.89
C VAL A 3 -0.99 1.79 40.09
N LEU A 4 0.32 1.61 39.96
CA LEU A 4 1.11 2.34 38.98
C LEU A 4 0.82 1.72 37.61
N CYS A 5 -0.15 2.29 36.91
CA CYS A 5 -0.39 2.06 35.50
C CYS A 5 0.75 2.74 34.73
N SER A 6 1.72 1.97 34.25
CA SER A 6 2.85 2.48 33.45
C SER A 6 2.35 2.96 32.08
N PRO A 7 2.64 4.20 31.65
CA PRO A 7 2.26 4.66 30.33
C PRO A 7 3.18 4.05 29.26
N VAL A 8 2.56 3.50 28.20
CA VAL A 8 3.01 3.69 26.81
C VAL A 8 4.19 2.81 26.35
N ASN A 9 3.88 1.56 26.03
CA ASN A 9 4.68 0.68 25.16
C ASN A 9 4.59 1.09 23.66
N CYS A 10 4.41 2.38 23.37
CA CYS A 10 4.14 2.93 22.03
C CYS A 10 5.42 3.44 21.33
N GLN A 11 6.56 3.51 22.03
CA GLN A 11 7.81 4.11 21.51
C GLN A 11 8.61 3.22 20.55
N LEU A 12 8.29 1.92 20.43
CA LEU A 12 9.12 1.00 19.63
C LEU A 12 8.72 0.88 18.15
N GLU A 13 7.52 1.35 17.78
CA GLU A 13 7.01 1.19 16.40
C GLU A 13 7.16 2.42 15.54
N VAL A 14 7.17 3.59 16.17
CA VAL A 14 7.34 4.86 15.48
C VAL A 14 8.59 5.53 16.01
N GLN A 15 9.46 5.94 15.11
CA GLN A 15 10.82 6.34 15.45
C GLN A 15 11.10 7.76 14.93
N ALA A 16 11.94 8.51 15.62
CA ALA A 16 12.44 9.79 15.09
C ALA A 16 13.39 9.59 13.90
N THR A 17 14.12 8.47 13.92
CA THR A 17 15.00 8.03 12.82
C THR A 17 14.83 6.54 12.59
N ALA A 18 15.06 6.08 11.36
CA ALA A 18 14.97 4.68 10.96
C ALA A 18 16.22 4.21 10.22
N CYS A 19 16.40 2.89 10.24
CA CYS A 19 17.30 2.16 9.36
C CYS A 19 16.47 1.58 8.20
N ILE A 20 16.75 1.98 6.97
CA ILE A 20 15.99 1.55 5.79
C ILE A 20 16.83 0.54 5.01
N ASN A 21 16.29 -0.65 4.79
CA ASN A 21 16.83 -1.63 3.85
C ASN A 21 16.10 -1.51 2.52
N TYR A 22 16.74 -0.88 1.54
CA TYR A 22 16.22 -0.70 0.19
C TYR A 22 16.95 -1.63 -0.77
N ASN A 23 16.31 -2.74 -1.15
CA ASN A 23 16.87 -3.72 -2.08
C ASN A 23 18.25 -4.28 -1.68
N GLY A 24 18.50 -4.44 -0.38
CA GLY A 24 19.77 -4.92 0.16
C GLY A 24 20.75 -3.80 0.53
N GLU A 25 20.51 -2.57 0.09
CA GLU A 25 21.25 -1.40 0.54
C GLU A 25 20.66 -0.90 1.87
N ILE A 26 21.50 -0.85 2.91
CA ILE A 26 21.09 -0.42 4.24
C ILE A 26 21.57 1.02 4.47
N VAL A 27 20.63 1.93 4.72
CA VAL A 27 20.91 3.32 5.10
C VAL A 27 20.42 3.60 6.52
N HIS A 28 21.21 4.32 7.30
CA HIS A 28 20.98 4.57 8.72
C HIS A 28 20.62 6.04 8.99
N ASN A 29 20.01 6.28 10.16
CA ASN A 29 19.71 7.62 10.68
C ASN A 29 18.85 8.47 9.73
N ILE A 30 17.87 7.84 9.07
CA ILE A 30 16.93 8.54 8.19
C ILE A 30 15.77 9.08 9.00
N SER A 31 15.58 10.39 9.01
CA SER A 31 14.44 11.08 9.63
C SER A 31 13.48 11.64 8.57
N ALA A 32 12.28 12.06 9.00
CA ALA A 32 11.22 12.51 8.10
C ALA A 32 11.58 13.77 7.28
N ASP A 33 12.39 14.67 7.85
CA ASP A 33 12.91 15.89 7.21
C ASP A 33 13.91 15.62 6.09
N MET A 34 14.50 14.42 6.05
CA MET A 34 15.40 14.01 4.95
C MET A 34 14.63 13.50 3.72
N LEU A 35 13.30 13.39 3.80
CA LEU A 35 12.44 12.92 2.71
C LEU A 35 12.00 14.10 1.85
N GLU A 36 12.40 14.08 0.58
CA GLU A 36 12.02 15.07 -0.42
C GLU A 36 10.83 14.56 -1.24
N ASP A 37 9.75 15.34 -1.27
CA ASP A 37 8.57 15.03 -2.07
C ASP A 37 8.85 15.24 -3.57
N ILE A 38 8.59 14.21 -4.38
CA ILE A 38 8.75 14.26 -5.85
C ILE A 38 7.40 14.47 -6.53
N LYS A 39 6.40 13.66 -6.16
CA LYS A 39 5.09 13.64 -6.83
C LYS A 39 4.01 13.12 -5.88
N THR A 40 2.84 13.74 -5.88
CA THR A 40 1.68 13.15 -5.19
C THR A 40 1.19 11.91 -5.92
N LEU A 41 1.15 10.77 -5.21
CA LEU A 41 0.60 9.52 -5.70
C LEU A 41 -0.90 9.41 -5.41
N GLY A 42 -1.37 9.89 -4.26
CA GLY A 42 -2.80 9.85 -3.93
C GLY A 42 -3.15 10.76 -2.77
N LYS A 43 -4.41 11.20 -2.73
CA LYS A 43 -4.99 11.93 -1.60
C LYS A 43 -6.22 11.15 -1.15
N GLY A 44 -6.21 10.71 0.10
CA GLY A 44 -7.31 10.00 0.71
C GLY A 44 -7.78 10.72 1.97
N ARG A 45 -8.86 10.22 2.56
CA ARG A 45 -9.43 10.78 3.80
C ARG A 45 -8.45 10.81 4.97
N TYR A 46 -7.52 9.84 5.03
CA TYR A 46 -6.55 9.69 6.13
C TYR A 46 -5.18 10.30 5.84
N GLY A 47 -5.04 11.03 4.73
CA GLY A 47 -3.80 11.71 4.41
C GLY A 47 -3.38 11.58 2.97
N THR A 48 -2.16 12.04 2.72
CA THR A 48 -1.57 12.11 1.38
C THR A 48 -0.48 11.08 1.24
N VAL A 49 -0.44 10.42 0.09
CA VAL A 49 0.66 9.56 -0.32
C VAL A 49 1.49 10.30 -1.35
N THR A 50 2.76 10.55 -1.05
CA THR A 50 3.73 11.14 -1.98
C THR A 50 4.80 10.12 -2.35
N LEU A 51 5.25 10.17 -3.59
CA LEU A 51 6.53 9.58 -3.99
C LEU A 51 7.61 10.48 -3.40
N VAL A 52 8.49 9.90 -2.62
CA VAL A 52 9.61 10.59 -1.97
C VAL A 52 10.93 9.97 -2.36
N GLN A 53 11.99 10.74 -2.26
CA GLN A 53 13.37 10.25 -2.21
C GLN A 53 14.04 10.70 -0.92
N ILE A 54 15.12 10.02 -0.55
CA ILE A 54 16.00 10.51 0.51
C ILE A 54 16.98 11.49 -0.11
N ALA A 55 17.10 12.71 0.42
CA ALA A 55 17.93 13.78 -0.16
C ALA A 55 19.38 13.33 -0.47
N LYS A 56 19.98 12.56 0.44
CA LYS A 56 21.35 12.02 0.29
C LYS A 56 21.43 10.80 -0.64
N TYR A 57 20.31 10.15 -0.94
CA TYR A 57 20.22 8.90 -1.70
C TYR A 57 19.05 8.96 -2.70
N PRO A 58 19.14 9.78 -3.77
CA PRO A 58 18.03 10.04 -4.70
C PRO A 58 17.58 8.81 -5.51
N HIS A 59 18.38 7.73 -5.52
CA HIS A 59 18.01 6.44 -6.09
C HIS A 59 17.06 5.62 -5.19
N ILE A 60 17.00 5.93 -3.89
CA ILE A 60 16.07 5.32 -2.94
C ILE A 60 14.75 6.08 -3.05
N ARG A 61 13.79 5.49 -3.77
CA ARG A 61 12.45 6.05 -3.97
C ARG A 61 11.40 5.19 -3.28
N MET A 62 10.54 5.85 -2.51
CA MET A 62 9.54 5.20 -1.67
C MET A 62 8.21 5.94 -1.78
N ALA A 63 7.10 5.25 -1.47
CA ALA A 63 5.86 5.92 -1.17
C ALA A 63 5.87 6.30 0.31
N ALA A 64 5.53 7.55 0.62
CA ALA A 64 5.36 8.06 1.98
C ALA A 64 3.88 8.41 2.20
N LYS A 65 3.20 7.68 3.09
CA LYS A 65 1.87 8.07 3.56
C LYS A 65 2.01 8.93 4.80
N ARG A 66 1.59 10.20 4.70
CA ARG A 66 1.57 11.16 5.80
C ARG A 66 0.18 11.20 6.42
N MET A 67 0.09 11.00 7.73
CA MET A 67 -1.16 11.02 8.49
C MET A 67 -0.96 11.80 9.80
N THR A 68 -1.97 12.53 10.24
CA THR A 68 -1.95 13.15 11.57
C THR A 68 -2.04 12.07 12.63
N LEU A 69 -1.14 12.11 13.62
CA LEU A 69 -1.23 11.22 14.77
C LEU A 69 -2.18 11.81 15.81
N GLU A 70 -3.24 11.08 16.13
CA GLU A 70 -4.19 11.45 17.18
C GLU A 70 -3.49 11.50 18.55
N THR A 71 -3.82 12.53 19.35
CA THR A 71 -3.30 12.69 20.71
C THR A 71 -3.90 11.68 21.68
N ASP A 72 -5.16 11.29 21.43
CA ASP A 72 -5.89 10.33 22.25
C ASP A 72 -5.42 8.89 22.02
N ALA A 73 -5.05 8.22 23.11
CA ALA A 73 -4.50 6.86 23.06
C ALA A 73 -5.48 5.83 22.46
N SER A 74 -6.79 6.01 22.66
CA SER A 74 -7.84 5.15 22.08
C SER A 74 -7.87 5.23 20.56
N ASN A 75 -7.71 6.44 20.00
CA ASN A 75 -7.74 6.68 18.56
C ASN A 75 -6.42 6.27 17.90
N ARG A 76 -5.31 6.29 18.65
CA ARG A 76 -3.98 5.87 18.19
C ARG A 76 -3.77 4.35 18.20
N ALA A 77 -4.41 3.61 19.10
CA ALA A 77 -4.18 2.17 19.26
C ALA A 77 -4.42 1.33 17.97
N PRO A 78 -5.44 1.61 17.14
CA PRO A 78 -5.61 0.95 15.84
C PRO A 78 -4.43 1.19 14.90
N VAL A 79 -3.97 2.44 14.77
CA VAL A 79 -2.84 2.82 13.90
C VAL A 79 -1.56 2.06 14.30
N ILE A 80 -1.28 1.97 15.59
CA ILE A 80 -0.13 1.23 16.15
C ILE A 80 -0.25 -0.27 15.81
N THR A 81 -1.43 -0.85 15.99
CA THR A 81 -1.67 -2.26 15.64
C THR A 81 -1.43 -2.55 14.15
N ASP A 82 -1.83 -1.62 13.28
CA ASP A 82 -1.57 -1.72 11.86
C ASP A 82 -0.08 -1.61 11.54
N LEU A 83 0.63 -0.65 12.17
CA LEU A 83 2.08 -0.51 11.99
C LEU A 83 2.84 -1.77 12.40
N ARG A 84 2.46 -2.44 13.51
CA ARG A 84 3.01 -3.75 13.88
C ARG A 84 2.82 -4.76 12.78
N THR A 85 1.60 -4.83 12.26
CA THR A 85 1.22 -5.78 11.21
C THR A 85 2.04 -5.52 9.96
N MET A 86 2.07 -4.28 9.47
CA MET A 86 2.84 -3.85 8.29
C MET A 86 4.32 -4.17 8.44
N LYS A 87 4.91 -3.87 9.60
CA LYS A 87 6.32 -4.17 9.87
C LYS A 87 6.58 -5.67 9.88
N ALA A 88 5.72 -6.46 10.52
CA ALA A 88 5.89 -7.90 10.63
C ALA A 88 5.88 -8.58 9.26
N VAL A 89 4.93 -8.24 8.39
CA VAL A 89 4.75 -8.94 7.11
C VAL A 89 5.44 -8.25 5.94
N GLY A 90 5.47 -6.91 5.93
CA GLY A 90 6.09 -6.12 4.87
C GLY A 90 7.62 -6.17 4.87
N SER A 91 8.24 -6.56 5.99
CA SER A 91 9.68 -6.79 6.05
C SER A 91 10.11 -8.20 5.60
N GLU A 92 9.18 -9.15 5.44
CA GLU A 92 9.50 -10.51 4.96
C GLU A 92 9.74 -10.58 3.44
N GLY A 93 9.39 -9.51 2.70
CA GLY A 93 9.59 -9.46 1.26
C GLY A 93 8.69 -10.40 0.47
N TYR A 94 7.52 -10.77 1.02
CA TYR A 94 6.56 -11.61 0.31
C TYR A 94 6.04 -10.90 -0.94
N PRO A 95 6.08 -11.53 -2.14
CA PRO A 95 5.92 -10.80 -3.39
C PRO A 95 4.59 -10.07 -3.60
N TYR A 96 3.52 -10.55 -2.97
CA TYR A 96 2.15 -10.03 -3.10
C TYR A 96 1.75 -9.06 -1.98
N ILE A 97 2.67 -8.70 -1.09
CA ILE A 97 2.46 -7.72 -0.02
C ILE A 97 3.44 -6.57 -0.21
N THR A 98 2.93 -5.34 -0.08
CA THR A 98 3.76 -4.14 -0.19
C THR A 98 4.84 -4.14 0.89
N LYS A 99 6.10 -3.89 0.50
CA LYS A 99 7.19 -3.81 1.48
C LYS A 99 7.02 -2.62 2.41
N PHE A 100 7.31 -2.86 3.68
CA PHE A 100 7.38 -1.82 4.70
C PHE A 100 8.85 -1.46 4.94
N TYR A 101 9.17 -0.17 4.88
CA TYR A 101 10.52 0.33 5.13
C TYR A 101 10.67 0.98 6.51
N ALA A 102 9.78 1.91 6.85
CA ALA A 102 9.87 2.64 8.12
C ALA A 102 8.53 3.31 8.50
N ALA A 103 8.39 3.63 9.79
CA ALA A 103 7.39 4.55 10.31
C ALA A 103 8.08 5.62 11.13
N LEU A 104 8.04 6.86 10.64
CA LEU A 104 8.73 8.01 11.20
C LEU A 104 7.72 8.98 11.81
N ILE A 105 8.08 9.63 12.91
CA ILE A 105 7.36 10.82 13.42
C ILE A 105 8.16 12.05 13.02
N ASP A 106 7.49 12.99 12.35
CA ASP A 106 8.02 14.33 12.16
C ASP A 106 7.80 15.19 13.42
N THR A 107 8.57 16.26 13.53
CA THR A 107 8.56 17.29 14.56
C THR A 107 7.19 17.87 14.89
N VAL A 108 6.23 17.80 13.96
CA VAL A 108 4.85 18.31 14.12
C VAL A 108 3.85 17.19 14.47
N SER A 109 4.31 16.04 14.98
CA SER A 109 3.47 14.87 15.30
C SER A 109 2.72 14.27 14.09
N GLU A 110 3.25 14.47 12.89
CA GLU A 110 2.80 13.72 11.71
C GLU A 110 3.50 12.36 11.64
N LEU A 111 2.71 11.31 11.41
CA LEU A 111 3.20 9.97 11.15
C LEU A 111 3.47 9.83 9.64
N VAL A 112 4.70 9.46 9.30
CA VAL A 112 5.15 9.20 7.93
C VAL A 112 5.49 7.73 7.77
N ILE A 113 4.66 7.00 7.01
CA ILE A 113 4.86 5.57 6.73
C ILE A 113 5.55 5.43 5.38
N CYS A 114 6.78 4.91 5.37
CA CYS A 114 7.58 4.66 4.18
C CYS A 114 7.41 3.21 3.71
N MET A 115 7.02 3.02 2.46
CA MET A 115 6.74 1.72 1.85
C MET A 115 7.22 1.66 0.39
N GLU A 116 7.17 0.47 -0.21
CA GLU A 116 7.46 0.28 -1.64
C GLU A 116 6.62 1.23 -2.50
N ALA A 117 7.29 1.97 -3.39
CA ALA A 117 6.62 2.79 -4.39
C ALA A 117 6.07 1.91 -5.50
N LEU A 118 4.77 2.02 -5.76
CA LEU A 118 4.03 1.32 -6.81
C LEU A 118 3.35 2.36 -7.72
N ASP A 119 3.06 1.99 -8.96
CA ASP A 119 2.72 2.94 -10.02
C ASP A 119 1.27 3.40 -9.97
N THR A 120 0.35 2.44 -9.78
CA THR A 120 -1.08 2.70 -9.82
C THR A 120 -1.86 1.73 -8.94
N SER A 121 -3.06 2.12 -8.53
CA SER A 121 -4.03 1.20 -7.93
C SER A 121 -4.88 0.56 -9.02
N VAL A 122 -5.49 -0.59 -8.73
CA VAL A 122 -6.46 -1.24 -9.63
C VAL A 122 -7.64 -0.33 -9.92
N ASP A 123 -8.10 0.42 -8.91
CA ASP A 123 -9.13 1.47 -9.07
C ASP A 123 -8.76 2.52 -10.15
N LYS A 124 -7.53 3.05 -10.10
CA LYS A 124 -7.07 4.02 -11.12
C LYS A 124 -6.87 3.36 -12.48
N LEU A 125 -6.38 2.13 -12.49
CA LEU A 125 -6.20 1.36 -13.72
C LEU A 125 -7.56 1.13 -14.40
N TYR A 126 -8.56 0.69 -13.63
CA TYR A 126 -9.93 0.48 -14.10
C TYR A 126 -10.54 1.75 -14.70
N ARG A 127 -10.46 2.88 -13.99
CA ARG A 127 -10.94 4.18 -14.49
C ARG A 127 -10.23 4.60 -15.78
N THR A 128 -8.91 4.42 -15.84
CA THR A 128 -8.11 4.68 -17.05
C THR A 128 -8.56 3.83 -18.23
N ILE A 129 -8.81 2.53 -18.00
CA ILE A 129 -9.29 1.61 -19.04
C ILE A 129 -10.70 1.98 -19.50
N HIS A 130 -11.59 2.34 -18.58
CA HIS A 130 -12.98 2.66 -18.90
C HIS A 130 -13.16 3.97 -19.64
N GLN A 131 -12.34 4.97 -19.34
CA GLN A 131 -12.41 6.31 -19.94
C GLN A 131 -11.57 6.44 -21.22
N SER A 132 -10.77 5.43 -21.57
CA SER A 132 -9.91 5.47 -22.75
C SER A 132 -10.69 5.20 -24.05
N LYS A 133 -10.76 6.23 -24.90
CA LYS A 133 -11.28 6.13 -26.28
C LYS A 133 -10.46 5.18 -27.16
N GLU A 134 -9.17 5.01 -26.86
CA GLU A 134 -8.31 4.09 -27.60
C GLU A 134 -8.66 2.63 -27.27
N LEU A 135 -9.02 2.34 -26.01
CA LEU A 135 -9.49 1.03 -25.58
C LEU A 135 -10.94 0.76 -25.98
N GLU A 136 -11.75 1.78 -26.24
CA GLU A 136 -13.08 1.66 -26.84
C GLU A 136 -13.02 0.95 -28.21
N LEU A 137 -12.01 1.26 -29.03
CA LEU A 137 -11.79 0.57 -30.31
C LEU A 137 -11.39 -0.91 -30.10
N LEU A 138 -10.65 -1.22 -29.03
CA LEU A 138 -10.30 -2.60 -28.69
C LEU A 138 -11.50 -3.38 -28.16
N ARG A 139 -12.43 -2.75 -27.42
CA ARG A 139 -13.70 -3.35 -26.98
C ARG A 139 -14.55 -3.83 -28.16
N SER A 140 -14.52 -3.12 -29.29
CA SER A 140 -15.20 -3.56 -30.52
C SER A 140 -14.59 -4.83 -31.15
N LYS A 141 -13.37 -5.22 -30.74
CA LYS A 141 -12.71 -6.49 -31.10
C LYS A 141 -12.87 -7.50 -29.96
N GLU A 142 -14.12 -7.90 -29.72
CA GLU A 142 -14.58 -8.70 -28.57
C GLU A 142 -13.59 -9.78 -28.11
N ASN A 143 -13.11 -10.62 -29.03
CA ASN A 143 -12.28 -11.78 -28.65
C ASN A 143 -10.90 -11.42 -28.07
N LYS A 144 -10.23 -10.39 -28.60
CA LYS A 144 -8.88 -10.02 -28.14
C LYS A 144 -8.94 -9.22 -26.84
N PHE A 145 -9.90 -8.32 -26.73
CA PHE A 145 -10.10 -7.53 -25.52
C PHE A 145 -10.53 -8.42 -24.35
N LYS A 146 -11.50 -9.32 -24.56
CA LYS A 146 -11.94 -10.28 -23.55
C LYS A 146 -10.80 -11.19 -23.07
N HIS A 147 -9.93 -11.65 -23.98
CA HIS A 147 -8.77 -12.44 -23.58
C HIS A 147 -7.77 -11.65 -22.71
N LEU A 148 -7.44 -10.41 -23.09
CA LEU A 148 -6.56 -9.56 -22.28
C LEU A 148 -7.15 -9.25 -20.90
N LEU A 149 -8.45 -8.95 -20.86
CA LEU A 149 -9.17 -8.70 -19.61
C LEU A 149 -9.16 -9.95 -18.71
N ASN A 150 -9.41 -11.13 -19.26
CA ASN A 150 -9.34 -12.39 -18.51
C ASN A 150 -7.95 -12.65 -17.93
N LEU A 151 -6.87 -12.34 -18.66
CA LEU A 151 -5.51 -12.46 -18.13
C LEU A 151 -5.23 -11.50 -16.97
N LEU A 152 -5.73 -10.25 -17.06
CA LEU A 152 -5.63 -9.28 -15.98
C LEU A 152 -6.43 -9.73 -14.75
N LEU A 153 -7.67 -10.18 -14.94
CA LEU A 153 -8.54 -10.70 -13.87
C LEU A 153 -7.92 -11.93 -13.20
N TYR A 154 -7.42 -12.88 -13.98
CA TYR A 154 -6.72 -14.05 -13.44
C TYR A 154 -5.54 -13.64 -12.57
N ARG A 155 -4.70 -12.71 -13.03
CA ARG A 155 -3.55 -12.20 -12.28
C ARG A 155 -3.97 -11.46 -11.00
N LEU A 156 -5.04 -10.66 -11.07
CA LEU A 156 -5.63 -9.98 -9.93
C LEU A 156 -6.07 -10.99 -8.86
N VAL A 157 -6.93 -11.93 -9.24
CA VAL A 157 -7.48 -12.95 -8.33
C VAL A 157 -6.36 -13.80 -7.74
N HIS A 158 -5.43 -14.29 -8.58
CA HIS A 158 -4.28 -15.06 -8.14
C HIS A 158 -3.48 -14.32 -7.05
N ASN A 159 -3.06 -13.08 -7.32
CA ASN A 159 -2.23 -12.32 -6.40
C ASN A 159 -2.97 -11.98 -5.10
N ILE A 160 -4.26 -11.65 -5.19
CA ILE A 160 -5.10 -11.37 -4.01
C ILE A 160 -5.22 -12.62 -3.15
N VAL A 161 -5.54 -13.78 -3.73
CA VAL A 161 -5.68 -15.04 -3.00
C VAL A 161 -4.37 -15.41 -2.31
N HIS A 162 -3.23 -15.32 -3.00
CA HIS A 162 -1.92 -15.62 -2.42
C HIS A 162 -1.49 -14.64 -1.33
N ALA A 163 -1.84 -13.36 -1.45
CA ALA A 163 -1.62 -12.37 -0.38
C ALA A 163 -2.47 -12.68 0.85
N LEU A 164 -3.77 -12.98 0.66
CA LEU A 164 -4.69 -13.28 1.76
C LEU A 164 -4.35 -14.61 2.45
N ASP A 165 -3.94 -15.63 1.70
CA ASP A 165 -3.48 -16.89 2.28
C ASP A 165 -2.24 -16.69 3.15
N PHE A 166 -1.25 -15.95 2.66
CA PHE A 166 -0.07 -15.60 3.45
C PHE A 166 -0.42 -14.85 4.74
N LEU A 167 -1.30 -13.84 4.67
CA LEU A 167 -1.77 -13.13 5.87
C LEU A 167 -2.48 -14.08 6.83
N LYS A 168 -3.30 -15.00 6.32
CA LYS A 168 -4.00 -15.98 7.15
C LYS A 168 -3.04 -16.95 7.84
N GLN A 169 -1.99 -17.41 7.17
CA GLN A 169 -0.93 -18.23 7.78
C GLN A 169 -0.25 -17.48 8.95
N LYS A 170 -0.16 -16.14 8.86
CA LYS A 170 0.35 -15.26 9.93
C LYS A 170 -0.71 -14.82 10.95
N GLN A 171 -1.92 -15.37 10.89
CA GLN A 171 -3.06 -15.02 11.75
C GLN A 171 -3.48 -13.55 11.63
N ILE A 172 -3.30 -12.95 10.46
CA ILE A 172 -3.68 -11.57 10.14
C ILE A 172 -4.90 -11.60 9.21
N ILE A 173 -5.87 -10.74 9.51
CA ILE A 173 -7.02 -10.49 8.62
C ILE A 173 -6.85 -9.09 8.05
N HIS A 174 -6.84 -8.96 6.73
CA HIS A 174 -6.62 -7.67 6.05
C HIS A 174 -7.70 -6.62 6.37
N ARG A 175 -8.97 -7.05 6.42
CA ARG A 175 -10.17 -6.24 6.72
C ARG A 175 -10.54 -5.11 5.73
N ASP A 176 -9.60 -4.62 4.92
CA ASP A 176 -9.84 -3.51 3.95
C ASP A 176 -9.44 -3.88 2.50
N VAL A 177 -9.90 -5.04 2.01
CA VAL A 177 -9.60 -5.46 0.62
C VAL A 177 -10.51 -4.71 -0.35
N LYS A 178 -9.93 -3.80 -1.13
CA LYS A 178 -10.63 -2.98 -2.13
C LYS A 178 -9.71 -2.54 -3.26
N PRO A 179 -10.23 -2.14 -4.44
CA PRO A 179 -9.41 -1.82 -5.62
C PRO A 179 -8.35 -0.73 -5.41
N GLN A 180 -8.51 0.18 -4.44
CA GLN A 180 -7.51 1.20 -4.12
C GLN A 180 -6.30 0.66 -3.34
N ASN A 181 -6.49 -0.45 -2.61
CA ASN A 181 -5.44 -1.09 -1.81
C ASN A 181 -4.73 -2.21 -2.57
N ILE A 182 -5.20 -2.56 -3.76
CA ILE A 182 -4.50 -3.46 -4.68
C ILE A 182 -3.71 -2.59 -5.65
N LEU A 183 -2.39 -2.71 -5.59
CA LEU A 183 -1.45 -1.81 -6.24
C LEU A 183 -0.64 -2.55 -7.29
N GLU A 184 -0.46 -1.94 -8.45
CA GLU A 184 0.32 -2.45 -9.57
C GLU A 184 1.76 -1.93 -9.54
N LYS A 185 2.71 -2.85 -9.73
CA LYS A 185 4.15 -2.64 -9.84
C LYS A 185 4.55 -2.56 -11.30
N ASN A 186 5.27 -1.51 -11.71
CA ASN A 186 5.76 -1.38 -13.08
C ASN A 186 6.71 -2.53 -13.40
N PRO A 187 6.44 -3.33 -14.45
CA PRO A 187 7.41 -4.30 -14.95
C PRO A 187 8.70 -3.62 -15.42
N GLN A 188 8.64 -2.35 -15.84
CA GLN A 188 9.80 -1.60 -16.34
C GLN A 188 10.80 -1.22 -15.25
N LEU A 189 10.41 -1.20 -13.97
CA LEU A 189 11.31 -0.90 -12.86
C LEU A 189 12.07 -2.14 -12.36
N ARG A 190 11.53 -3.35 -12.56
CA ARG A 190 12.23 -4.64 -12.35
C ARG A 190 11.66 -5.75 -13.25
N PRO A 191 12.34 -6.12 -14.35
CA PRO A 191 11.82 -7.07 -15.34
C PRO A 191 11.86 -8.55 -14.90
N GLN A 192 12.21 -8.87 -13.64
CA GLN A 192 12.55 -10.24 -13.26
C GLN A 192 11.39 -11.13 -12.82
N SER A 193 10.15 -10.63 -12.65
CA SER A 193 9.01 -11.51 -12.37
C SER A 193 7.67 -10.87 -12.73
N TYR A 194 7.08 -11.30 -13.84
CA TYR A 194 5.72 -10.89 -14.25
C TYR A 194 4.62 -11.33 -13.26
N ASN A 195 4.95 -12.22 -12.32
CA ASN A 195 3.97 -12.72 -11.34
C ASN A 195 3.79 -11.74 -10.16
N GLU A 196 4.76 -10.86 -9.86
CA GLU A 196 4.76 -10.00 -8.66
C GLU A 196 4.15 -8.62 -8.90
N ILE A 197 3.37 -8.49 -9.97
CA ILE A 197 2.94 -7.19 -10.49
C ILE A 197 1.85 -6.57 -9.61
N LEU A 198 1.11 -7.33 -8.81
CA LEU A 198 0.07 -6.78 -7.95
C LEU A 198 0.31 -7.13 -6.48
N GLN A 199 0.31 -6.10 -5.63
CA GLN A 199 0.55 -6.17 -4.19
C GLN A 199 -0.63 -5.60 -3.43
N ILE A 200 -0.97 -6.22 -2.29
CA ILE A 200 -1.94 -5.66 -1.34
C ILE A 200 -1.21 -4.77 -0.34
N SER A 201 -1.67 -3.53 -0.23
CA SER A 201 -1.25 -2.59 0.80
C SER A 201 -2.09 -2.76 2.06
N ILE A 202 -1.44 -3.13 3.15
CA ILE A 202 -2.06 -3.27 4.48
C ILE A 202 -2.05 -1.90 5.13
N ILE A 203 -2.92 -1.00 4.72
CA ILE A 203 -3.11 0.25 5.46
C ILE A 203 -4.60 0.42 5.67
N HIS A 204 -5.05 0.49 6.93
CA HIS A 204 -6.41 0.95 7.19
C HIS A 204 -6.56 2.35 6.58
N SER A 205 -7.45 2.43 5.60
CA SER A 205 -8.36 3.56 5.51
C SER A 205 -9.66 3.08 6.16
N GLU A 206 -10.39 3.93 6.88
CA GLU A 206 -11.73 3.52 7.35
C GLU A 206 -12.49 2.85 6.21
N SER A 207 -13.28 1.86 6.59
CA SER A 207 -14.36 1.30 5.80
C SER A 207 -15.27 2.44 5.31
N VAL A 208 -14.93 3.02 4.17
CA VAL A 208 -15.92 3.69 3.33
C VAL A 208 -16.70 2.56 2.70
N GLU A 209 -18.03 2.61 2.78
CA GLU A 209 -18.86 1.69 2.00
C GLU A 209 -18.38 1.74 0.54
N PRO A 210 -18.15 0.58 -0.10
CA PRO A 210 -17.69 0.56 -1.47
C PRO A 210 -18.66 1.38 -2.33
N THR A 211 -18.11 2.29 -3.12
CA THR A 211 -18.87 3.08 -4.09
C THR A 211 -19.60 2.14 -5.05
N ALA A 212 -20.69 2.62 -5.66
CA ALA A 212 -21.41 1.83 -6.67
C ALA A 212 -20.47 1.31 -7.77
N GLU A 213 -19.48 2.11 -8.19
CA GLU A 213 -18.46 1.71 -9.18
C GLU A 213 -17.58 0.54 -8.71
N GLU A 214 -17.25 0.47 -7.41
CA GLU A 214 -16.47 -0.63 -6.84
C GLU A 214 -17.30 -1.91 -6.68
N ILE A 215 -18.58 -1.77 -6.30
CA ILE A 215 -19.52 -2.89 -6.23
C ILE A 215 -19.74 -3.46 -7.63
N ASP A 216 -19.92 -2.61 -8.63
CA ASP A 216 -20.07 -3.02 -10.03
C ASP A 216 -18.82 -3.73 -10.53
N PHE A 217 -17.62 -3.21 -10.24
CA PHE A 217 -16.36 -3.88 -10.57
C PHE A 217 -16.25 -5.26 -9.90
N ILE A 218 -16.54 -5.37 -8.61
CA ILE A 218 -16.49 -6.64 -7.88
C ILE A 218 -17.51 -7.62 -8.45
N THR A 219 -18.73 -7.15 -8.75
CA THR A 219 -19.80 -7.98 -9.33
C THR A 219 -19.45 -8.43 -10.74
N GLU A 220 -18.87 -7.56 -11.56
CA GLU A 220 -18.38 -7.88 -12.90
C GLU A 220 -17.26 -8.92 -12.81
N VAL A 221 -16.26 -8.70 -11.95
CA VAL A 221 -15.18 -9.66 -11.68
C VAL A 221 -15.74 -11.02 -11.23
N ILE A 222 -16.71 -11.05 -10.32
CA ILE A 222 -17.36 -12.28 -9.84
C ILE A 222 -18.17 -12.94 -10.96
N SER A 223 -18.87 -12.18 -11.81
CA SER A 223 -19.67 -12.72 -12.92
C SER A 223 -18.83 -13.43 -14.00
N PHE A 224 -17.52 -13.18 -14.02
CA PHE A 224 -16.56 -13.83 -14.91
C PHE A 224 -15.89 -15.08 -14.31
N ILE A 225 -16.12 -15.38 -13.02
CA ILE A 225 -15.63 -16.59 -12.31
C ILE A 225 -16.72 -17.66 -12.31
#